data_AF-A0A1Q8E6R4-F1
#
_entry.id   AF-A0A1Q8E6R4-F1
#
_cell.length_a   1.000
_cell.length_b   1.000
_cell.length_c   1.000
_cell.angle_alpha   90.00
_cell.angle_beta   90.00
_cell.angle_gamma   90.00
#
_symmetry.space_group_name_H-M   'P 1'
#
loop_
_entity.id
_entity.type
_entity.pdbx_description
1 polymer ?
#
loop_
_entity_poly.entity_id
_entity_poly.type
_entity_poly.pdbx_seq_one_letter_code
_entity_poly.pdbx_strand_id
1 'polypeptide(L)'
;MTIGQVIKNKRLEAGHSQEYLAEQLGVSRQTISNWENARTLPAADYLKELSQLYGMSFDALIGLEAPSHSKKTLLLKYALLSLILVLLLLFSHDSNFYAYVIAGAIFILFLLDISRFIKKKVSLWKNRESRL
;
A
#
# COMPACT_ATOMS: atom_id res chain seq x y z
N MET A 1 -11.35 6.16 -5.18
CA MET A 1 -12.01 5.29 -6.18
C MET A 1 -13.39 4.93 -5.65
N THR A 2 -14.43 4.88 -6.50
CA THR A 2 -15.76 4.39 -6.10
C THR A 2 -15.87 2.89 -6.39
N ILE A 3 -16.81 2.20 -5.74
CA ILE A 3 -17.12 0.78 -6.01
C ILE A 3 -17.41 0.56 -7.49
N GLY A 4 -18.23 1.43 -8.11
CA GLY A 4 -18.54 1.37 -9.54
C GLY A 4 -17.30 1.41 -10.43
N GLN A 5 -16.32 2.27 -10.10
CA GLN A 5 -15.07 2.35 -10.84
C GLN A 5 -14.21 1.09 -10.67
N VAL A 6 -14.21 0.49 -9.47
CA VAL A 6 -13.50 -0.77 -9.20
C VAL A 6 -14.08 -1.90 -10.04
N ILE A 7 -15.41 -2.04 -10.05
CA ILE A 7 -16.13 -3.03 -10.88
C ILE A 7 -15.77 -2.87 -12.35
N LYS A 8 -15.88 -1.64 -12.87
CA LYS A 8 -15.56 -1.33 -14.27
C LYS A 8 -14.11 -1.70 -14.62
N ASN A 9 -13.17 -1.32 -13.76
CA ASN A 9 -11.75 -1.59 -13.99
C ASN A 9 -11.47 -3.10 -14.02
N LYS A 10 -11.98 -3.85 -13.04
CA LYS A 10 -11.79 -5.31 -12.98
C LYS A 10 -12.43 -6.03 -14.16
N ARG A 11 -13.62 -5.58 -14.57
CA ARG A 11 -14.28 -6.09 -15.77
C ARG A 11 -13.42 -5.89 -17.02
N LEU A 12 -12.84 -4.70 -17.19
CA LEU A 12 -11.98 -4.40 -18.34
C LEU A 12 -10.63 -5.14 -18.27
N GLU A 13 -10.03 -5.29 -17.09
CA GLU A 13 -8.82 -6.09 -16.87
C GLU A 13 -9.02 -7.56 -17.28
N ALA A 14 -10.22 -8.10 -17.04
CA ALA A 14 -10.60 -9.45 -17.44
C ALA A 14 -11.09 -9.55 -18.90
N GLY A 15 -11.19 -8.44 -19.64
CA GLY A 15 -11.71 -8.43 -21.02
C GLY A 15 -13.21 -8.67 -21.15
N HIS A 16 -13.97 -8.54 -20.06
CA HIS A 16 -15.41 -8.82 -20.03
C HIS A 16 -16.24 -7.63 -20.55
N SER A 17 -17.33 -7.89 -21.29
CA SER A 17 -18.33 -6.87 -21.62
C SER A 17 -19.32 -6.65 -20.46
N GLN A 18 -20.08 -5.55 -20.48
CA GLN A 18 -21.14 -5.34 -19.48
C GLN A 18 -22.23 -6.42 -19.60
N GLU A 19 -22.56 -6.82 -20.83
CA GLU A 19 -23.44 -7.97 -21.13
C GLU A 19 -22.93 -9.26 -20.47
N TYR A 20 -21.64 -9.59 -20.65
CA TYR A 20 -21.07 -10.80 -20.05
C TYR A 20 -21.18 -10.78 -18.52
N LEU A 21 -20.81 -9.66 -17.88
CA LEU A 21 -20.90 -9.55 -16.42
C LEU A 21 -22.36 -9.63 -15.93
N ALA A 22 -23.29 -9.06 -16.69
CA ALA A 22 -24.71 -9.11 -16.39
C ALA A 22 -25.24 -10.56 -16.44
N GLU A 23 -24.85 -11.34 -17.46
CA GLU A 23 -25.18 -12.76 -17.57
C GLU A 23 -24.61 -13.58 -16.41
N GLN A 24 -23.35 -13.34 -16.02
CA GLN A 24 -22.72 -14.06 -14.90
C GLN A 24 -23.41 -13.80 -13.55
N LEU A 25 -23.89 -12.58 -13.33
CA LEU A 25 -24.54 -12.18 -12.07
C LEU A 25 -26.07 -12.30 -12.12
N GLY A 26 -26.65 -12.76 -13.24
CA GLY A 26 -28.10 -12.89 -13.40
C GLY A 26 -28.86 -11.55 -13.32
N VAL A 27 -28.23 -10.44 -13.72
CA VAL A 27 -28.84 -9.10 -13.71
C VAL A 27 -28.94 -8.52 -15.12
N SER A 28 -29.63 -7.39 -15.27
CA SER A 28 -29.66 -6.68 -16.55
C SER A 28 -28.34 -5.95 -16.82
N ARG A 29 -27.97 -5.79 -18.09
CA ARG A 29 -26.84 -4.95 -18.49
C ARG A 29 -26.97 -3.50 -18.02
N GLN A 30 -28.20 -2.98 -17.95
CA GLN A 30 -28.47 -1.64 -17.40
C GLN A 30 -28.12 -1.57 -15.91
N THR A 31 -28.32 -2.64 -15.15
CA THR A 31 -27.93 -2.75 -13.73
C THR A 31 -26.41 -2.58 -13.59
N ILE A 32 -25.63 -3.30 -14.41
CA ILE A 32 -24.17 -3.17 -14.43
C ILE A 32 -23.75 -1.74 -14.79
N SER A 33 -24.35 -1.15 -15.83
CA SER A 33 -24.08 0.23 -16.21
C SER A 33 -24.40 1.22 -15.08
N ASN A 34 -25.49 1.03 -14.36
CA ASN A 34 -25.86 1.88 -13.23
C ASN A 34 -24.86 1.75 -12.07
N TRP A 35 -24.38 0.54 -11.78
CA TRP A 35 -23.32 0.33 -10.78
C TRP A 35 -22.01 0.99 -11.17
N GLU A 36 -21.55 0.77 -12.42
CA GLU A 36 -20.29 1.34 -12.92
C GLU A 36 -20.30 2.87 -12.94
N ASN A 37 -21.47 3.48 -13.17
CA ASN A 37 -21.66 4.93 -13.18
C ASN A 37 -22.13 5.49 -11.83
N ALA A 38 -22.08 4.70 -10.76
CA ALA A 38 -22.47 5.09 -9.39
C ALA A 38 -23.91 5.64 -9.25
N ARG A 39 -24.83 5.26 -10.16
CA ARG A 39 -26.25 5.62 -10.08
C ARG A 39 -26.99 4.79 -9.02
N THR A 40 -26.56 3.55 -8.84
CA THR A 40 -27.05 2.62 -7.83
C THR A 40 -25.88 1.84 -7.24
N LEU A 41 -26.03 1.29 -6.04
CA LEU A 41 -25.03 0.42 -5.42
C LEU A 41 -25.45 -1.05 -5.55
N PRO A 42 -24.49 -1.98 -5.77
CA PRO A 42 -24.77 -3.40 -5.67
C PRO A 42 -25.08 -3.78 -4.21
N ALA A 43 -26.01 -4.73 -4.03
CA ALA A 43 -26.23 -5.35 -2.72
C ALA A 43 -25.01 -6.20 -2.30
N ALA A 44 -24.92 -6.52 -1.01
CA ALA A 44 -23.80 -7.28 -0.44
C ALA A 44 -23.56 -8.62 -1.14
N ASP A 45 -24.62 -9.30 -1.58
CA ASP A 45 -24.51 -10.59 -2.27
C ASP A 45 -23.77 -10.45 -3.62
N TYR A 46 -24.13 -9.43 -4.42
CA TYR A 46 -23.42 -9.14 -5.67
C TYR A 46 -21.98 -8.71 -5.45
N LEU A 47 -21.71 -7.96 -4.36
CA LEU A 47 -20.33 -7.61 -3.99
C LEU A 47 -19.51 -8.87 -3.68
N LYS A 48 -20.10 -9.87 -3.02
CA LYS A 48 -19.44 -11.16 -2.76
C LYS A 48 -19.19 -11.92 -4.05
N GLU A 49 -20.16 -11.99 -4.96
CA GLU A 49 -19.99 -12.65 -6.25
C GLU A 49 -18.92 -11.98 -7.11
N LEU A 50 -18.91 -10.65 -7.18
CA LEU A 50 -17.88 -9.86 -7.85
C LEU A 50 -16.48 -10.14 -7.28
N SER A 51 -16.38 -10.25 -5.94
CA SER A 51 -15.13 -10.55 -5.26
C SER A 51 -14.58 -11.93 -5.66
N GLN A 52 -15.47 -12.92 -5.81
CA GLN A 52 -15.12 -14.27 -6.25
C GLN A 52 -14.75 -14.31 -7.73
N LEU A 53 -15.55 -13.66 -8.58
CA LEU A 53 -15.35 -13.61 -10.04
C LEU A 53 -14.00 -12.99 -10.41
N TYR A 54 -13.59 -11.94 -9.69
CA TYR A 54 -12.35 -11.21 -9.97
C TYR A 54 -11.20 -11.50 -9.01
N GLY A 55 -11.36 -12.50 -8.13
CA GLY A 55 -10.31 -12.94 -7.20
C GLY A 55 -9.79 -11.84 -6.27
N MET A 56 -10.68 -10.97 -5.79
CA MET A 56 -10.33 -9.84 -4.93
C MET A 56 -10.97 -9.93 -3.55
N SER A 57 -10.36 -9.30 -2.54
CA SER A 57 -10.94 -9.19 -1.21
C SER A 57 -12.17 -8.26 -1.22
N PHE A 58 -13.12 -8.50 -0.33
CA PHE A 58 -14.26 -7.58 -0.15
C PHE A 58 -13.77 -6.17 0.19
N ASP A 59 -12.75 -6.06 1.06
CA ASP A 59 -12.12 -4.78 1.45
C ASP A 59 -11.53 -4.03 0.25
N ALA A 60 -10.92 -4.73 -0.71
CA ALA A 60 -10.45 -4.13 -1.96
C ALA A 60 -11.61 -3.60 -2.82
N LEU A 61 -12.76 -4.26 -2.80
CA LEU A 61 -13.93 -3.91 -3.61
C LEU A 61 -14.61 -2.64 -3.09
N ILE A 62 -14.73 -2.52 -1.76
CA ILE A 62 -15.32 -1.34 -1.11
C ILE A 62 -14.32 -0.20 -0.92
N GLY A 63 -13.07 -0.37 -1.38
CA GLY A 63 -12.05 0.68 -1.34
C GLY A 63 -11.50 0.96 0.05
N LEU A 64 -11.60 -0.02 0.98
CA LEU A 64 -10.97 0.04 2.29
C LEU A 64 -9.47 -0.32 2.23
N GLU A 65 -9.00 -0.91 1.13
CA GLU A 65 -7.56 -1.06 0.92
C GLU A 65 -6.93 0.31 0.61
N ALA A 66 -6.07 0.76 1.53
CA ALA A 66 -5.16 1.87 1.33
C ALA A 66 -4.45 1.70 -0.03
N PRO A 67 -4.20 2.80 -0.78
CA PRO A 67 -3.63 2.72 -2.12
C PRO A 67 -2.39 1.85 -2.11
N SER A 68 -2.50 0.66 -2.71
CA SER A 68 -1.39 -0.26 -2.93
C SER A 68 -0.38 0.49 -3.81
N HIS A 69 0.58 1.13 -3.17
CA HIS A 69 1.74 1.66 -3.87
C HIS A 69 2.41 0.47 -4.55
N SER A 70 2.24 0.40 -5.87
CA SER A 70 2.86 -0.63 -6.70
C SER A 70 4.33 -0.75 -6.31
N LYS A 71 4.75 -1.93 -5.83
CA LYS A 71 6.13 -2.14 -5.33
C LYS A 71 7.18 -1.65 -6.33
N LYS A 72 6.89 -1.69 -7.63
CA LYS A 72 7.73 -1.17 -8.72
C LYS A 72 8.00 0.34 -8.61
N THR A 73 7.01 1.16 -8.25
CA THR A 73 7.19 2.62 -8.13
C THR A 73 8.00 2.98 -6.89
N LEU A 74 7.88 2.20 -5.81
CA LEU A 74 8.72 2.34 -4.62
C LEU A 74 10.17 1.95 -4.93
N LEU A 75 10.40 0.81 -5.59
CA LEU A 75 11.74 0.36 -5.99
C LEU A 75 12.44 1.39 -6.88
N LEU A 76 11.73 1.98 -7.85
CA LEU A 76 12.28 3.02 -8.72
C LEU A 76 12.66 4.30 -7.94
N LYS A 77 11.83 4.71 -6.97
CA LYS A 77 12.12 5.85 -6.08
C LYS A 77 13.38 5.61 -5.24
N TYR A 78 13.52 4.43 -4.63
CA TYR A 78 14.72 4.11 -3.83
C TYR A 78 15.98 3.97 -4.69
N ALA A 79 15.85 3.42 -5.90
CA ALA A 79 16.97 3.35 -6.85
C ALA A 79 17.46 4.75 -7.23
N LEU A 80 16.58 5.67 -7.60
CA LEU A 80 16.94 7.07 -7.88
C LEU A 80 17.59 7.76 -6.67
N LEU A 81 17.05 7.55 -5.46
CA LEU A 81 17.58 8.15 -4.25
C LEU A 81 18.99 7.62 -3.91
N SER A 82 19.24 6.33 -4.12
CA SER A 82 20.58 5.73 -3.98
C SER A 82 21.57 6.26 -5.01
N LEU A 83 21.13 6.48 -6.26
CA LEU A 83 21.96 7.04 -7.32
C LEU A 83 22.37 8.48 -7.00
N ILE A 84 21.42 9.30 -6.54
CA ILE A 84 21.69 10.68 -6.10
C ILE A 84 22.68 10.69 -4.92
N LEU A 85 22.53 9.78 -3.96
CA LEU A 85 23.45 9.66 -2.82
C LEU A 85 24.88 9.31 -3.28
N VAL A 86 25.02 8.37 -4.21
CA VAL A 86 26.33 7.98 -4.78
C VAL A 86 26.95 9.15 -5.54
N LEU A 87 26.18 9.89 -6.33
CA LEU A 87 26.67 11.07 -7.04
C LEU A 87 27.13 12.18 -6.08
N LEU A 88 26.41 12.40 -4.98
CA LEU A 88 26.81 13.36 -3.94
C LEU A 88 28.12 12.95 -3.26
N LEU A 89 28.31 11.66 -2.98
CA LEU A 89 29.55 11.12 -2.42
C LEU A 89 30.74 11.25 -3.39
N LEU A 90 30.50 11.11 -4.70
CA LEU A 90 31.55 11.27 -5.70
C LEU A 90 31.94 12.74 -5.93
N PHE A 91 30.99 13.67 -5.81
CA PHE A 91 31.24 15.10 -5.98
C PHE A 91 31.87 15.76 -4.75
N SER A 92 31.79 15.13 -3.59
CA SER A 92 32.49 15.58 -2.40
C SER A 92 33.97 15.23 -2.47
N HIS A 93 34.74 16.04 -3.20
CA HIS A 93 36.20 15.89 -3.29
C HIS A 93 36.92 16.32 -1.99
N ASP A 94 36.21 16.94 -1.05
CA ASP A 94 36.78 17.32 0.24
C ASP A 94 36.92 16.11 1.17
N SER A 95 38.14 15.81 1.62
CA SER A 95 38.47 14.69 2.52
C SER A 95 37.67 14.73 3.84
N ASN A 96 37.20 15.90 4.23
CA ASN A 96 36.38 16.11 5.42
C ASN A 96 34.93 15.61 5.25
N PHE A 97 34.42 15.48 4.01
CA PHE A 97 33.04 15.05 3.78
C PHE A 97 32.80 13.59 4.19
N TYR A 98 33.71 12.70 3.80
CA TYR A 98 33.63 11.28 4.18
C TYR A 98 33.68 11.09 5.70
N ALA A 99 34.43 11.94 6.42
CA ALA A 99 34.45 11.92 7.88
C ALA A 99 33.08 12.28 8.48
N TYR A 100 32.38 13.28 7.94
CA TYR A 100 31.02 13.64 8.38
C TYR A 100 29.99 12.55 8.07
N VAL A 101 30.10 11.89 6.91
CA VAL A 101 29.21 10.77 6.55
C VAL A 101 29.39 9.59 7.50
N ILE A 102 30.64 9.22 7.81
CA ILE A 102 30.96 8.14 8.76
C ILE A 102 30.49 8.52 10.17
N ALA A 103 30.74 9.74 10.63
CA ALA A 103 30.28 10.23 11.93
C ALA A 103 28.74 10.22 12.02
N GLY A 104 28.04 10.62 10.96
CA GLY A 104 26.58 10.57 10.87
C GLY A 104 26.03 9.15 10.93
N ALA A 105 26.65 8.19 10.21
CA ALA A 105 26.25 6.79 10.27
C ALA A 105 26.44 6.19 11.68
N ILE A 106 27.56 6.49 12.34
CA ILE A 106 27.81 6.06 13.73
C ILE A 106 26.77 6.68 14.67
N PHE A 107 26.46 7.97 14.51
CA PHE A 107 25.45 8.65 15.33
C PHE A 107 24.05 8.05 15.15
N ILE A 108 23.66 7.70 13.92
CA ILE A 108 22.37 7.03 13.65
C ILE A 108 22.33 5.65 14.33
N LEU A 109 23.40 4.86 14.22
CA LEU A 109 23.49 3.56 14.90
C LEU A 109 23.37 3.71 16.41
N PHE A 110 23.99 4.74 16.99
CA PHE A 110 23.88 5.06 18.40
C PHE A 110 22.45 5.44 18.82
N LEU A 111 21.75 6.27 18.03
CA LEU A 111 20.34 6.61 18.29
C LEU A 111 19.43 5.38 18.23
N LEU A 112 19.67 4.46 17.28
CA LEU A 112 18.93 3.21 17.20
C LEU A 112 19.16 2.34 18.45
N ASP A 113 20.39 2.27 18.95
CA ASP A 113 20.71 1.50 20.15
C ASP A 113 20.06 2.10 21.41
N ILE A 114 20.09 3.43 21.57
CA ILE A 114 19.35 4.14 22.62
C ILE A 114 17.85 3.81 22.55
N SER A 115 17.27 3.84 21.36
CA SER A 115 15.83 3.55 21.20
C SER A 115 15.48 2.13 21.67
N ARG A 116 16.37 1.14 21.43
CA ARG A 116 16.21 -0.24 21.91
C ARG A 116 16.38 -0.30 23.43
N PHE A 117 17.35 0.42 23.98
CA PHE A 117 17.58 0.49 25.42
C PHE A 117 16.40 1.08 26.18
N ILE A 118 15.85 2.21 25.70
CA ILE A 118 14.67 2.85 26.29
C ILE A 118 13.48 1.89 26.27
N LYS A 119 13.19 1.25 25.13
CA LYS A 119 12.10 0.26 25.02
C LYS A 119 12.27 -0.89 26.02
N LYS A 120 13.48 -1.41 26.19
CA LYS A 120 13.79 -2.48 27.15
C LYS A 120 13.58 -2.02 28.61
N LYS A 121 13.99 -0.80 28.95
CA LYS A 121 13.76 -0.23 30.30
C LYS A 121 12.28 -0.01 30.59
N VAL A 122 11.54 0.52 29.61
CA VAL A 122 10.09 0.76 29.72
C VAL A 122 9.32 -0.55 29.90
N SER A 123 9.65 -1.61 29.15
CA SER A 123 9.01 -2.91 29.33
C SER A 123 9.29 -3.55 30.69
N LEU A 124 10.51 -3.39 31.23
CA LEU A 124 10.88 -3.87 32.56
C LEU A 124 10.20 -3.11 33.71
N TRP A 125 9.86 -1.84 33.52
CA TRP A 125 9.08 -1.06 34.49
C TRP A 125 7.62 -1.53 34.50
N LYS A 126 7.00 -1.66 33.32
CA LYS A 126 5.61 -2.13 33.18
C LYS A 126 5.40 -3.53 33.79
N ASN A 127 6.37 -4.44 33.64
CA ASN A 127 6.33 -5.78 34.23
C ASN A 127 6.62 -5.83 35.75
N ARG A 128 7.10 -4.75 36.36
CA ARG A 128 7.27 -4.65 37.82
C ARG A 128 6.00 -4.12 38.50
N GLU A 129 5.35 -3.15 37.87
CA GLU A 129 4.10 -2.56 38.36
C GLU A 129 2.91 -3.52 38.28
N SER A 130 2.89 -4.46 37.32
CA SER A 130 1.87 -5.51 37.24
C SER A 130 2.06 -6.68 38.22
N ARG A 131 3.11 -6.66 39.05
CA ARG A 131 3.41 -7.70 40.06
C ARG A 131 3.31 -7.20 41.50
N LEU A 132 2.95 -5.92 41.69
CA LEU A 132 2.62 -5.30 42.98
C LEU A 132 1.10 -5.13 43.05
#